data_AF-A0A376L040-F1
#
_entry.id   AF-A0A376L040-F1
#
_cell.length_a   1.000
_cell.length_b   1.000
_cell.length_c   1.000
_cell.angle_alpha   90.00
_cell.angle_beta   90.00
_cell.angle_gamma   90.00
#
_symmetry.space_group_name_H-M   'P 1'
#
loop_
_entity.id
_entity.type
_entity.pdbx_description
1 polymer ?
#
loop_
_entity_poly.entity_id
_entity_poly.type
_entity_poly.pdbx_seq_one_letter_code
_entity_poly.pdbx_strand_id
1 'polypeptide(L)'
;MLTSDSTGAQSAFSVSVTGHDASNDSTSAPVATDVSSAQDAIIHLGSATGPEITNSSNTFDDVIPGVTMTFTEVSDSDSDLTTFNISEDSSASQEKSTDLCRCL
;
A
#
# COMPACT_ATOMS: atom_id res chain seq x y z
N MET A 1 -22.29 -2.30 1.86
CA MET A 1 -20.88 -2.68 1.58
C MET A 1 -20.06 -2.08 2.72
N LEU A 2 -19.33 -2.92 3.45
CA LEU A 2 -18.45 -2.50 4.53
C LEU A 2 -17.02 -2.66 4.02
N THR A 3 -16.18 -1.65 4.20
CA THR A 3 -14.78 -1.64 3.78
C THR A 3 -13.98 -0.93 4.86
N SER A 4 -12.74 -1.40 5.11
CA SER A 4 -11.82 -0.74 6.02
C SER A 4 -11.30 0.59 5.42
N ASP A 5 -11.05 1.59 6.26
CA ASP A 5 -10.37 2.83 5.87
C ASP A 5 -8.84 2.65 5.70
N SER A 6 -8.31 1.50 6.14
CA SER A 6 -6.88 1.15 6.08
C SER A 6 -6.63 -0.15 5.33
N THR A 7 -5.47 -0.26 4.68
CA THR A 7 -5.00 -1.45 3.95
C THR A 7 -4.22 -2.40 4.86
N GLY A 8 -3.76 -3.54 4.34
CA GLY A 8 -2.95 -4.50 5.09
C GLY A 8 -3.76 -5.66 5.67
N ALA A 9 -3.10 -6.80 5.90
CA ALA A 9 -3.74 -8.03 6.41
C ALA A 9 -4.41 -7.82 7.77
N GLN A 10 -3.88 -6.89 8.57
CA GLN A 10 -4.41 -6.50 9.88
C GLN A 10 -5.75 -5.74 9.81
N SER A 11 -6.08 -5.18 8.64
CA SER A 11 -7.32 -4.44 8.38
C SER A 11 -8.50 -5.35 8.03
N ALA A 12 -8.32 -6.68 8.13
CA ALA A 12 -9.42 -7.63 8.05
C ALA A 12 -10.39 -7.43 9.22
N PHE A 13 -11.69 -7.34 8.92
CA PHE A 13 -12.74 -7.26 9.93
C PHE A 13 -13.70 -8.44 9.81
N SER A 14 -14.22 -8.92 10.93
CA SER A 14 -15.20 -10.00 10.97
C SER A 14 -16.54 -9.48 11.49
N VAL A 15 -17.63 -9.86 10.81
CA VAL A 15 -19.00 -9.53 11.23
C VAL A 15 -19.69 -10.82 11.63
N SER A 16 -20.06 -10.91 12.91
CA SER A 16 -20.84 -12.04 13.44
C SER A 16 -22.22 -11.57 13.89
N VAL A 17 -23.27 -12.28 13.49
CA VAL A 17 -24.64 -12.04 13.98
C VAL A 17 -25.00 -13.11 15.01
N THR A 18 -25.16 -12.68 16.27
CA THR A 18 -25.62 -13.56 17.36
C THR A 18 -27.14 -13.49 17.48
N GLY A 19 -27.81 -14.65 17.56
CA GLY A 19 -29.28 -14.74 17.72
C GLY A 19 -30.05 -15.12 16.46
N HIS A 20 -29.36 -15.44 15.36
CA HIS A 20 -29.99 -16.06 14.19
C HIS A 20 -30.21 -17.56 14.45
N ASP A 21 -31.46 -17.99 14.42
CA ASP A 21 -31.87 -19.39 14.48
C ASP A 21 -32.33 -19.83 13.09
N ALA A 22 -31.46 -20.54 12.37
CA ALA A 22 -31.72 -21.04 11.02
C ALA A 22 -32.93 -22.00 10.94
N SER A 23 -33.47 -22.44 12.10
CA SER A 23 -34.64 -23.31 12.20
C SER A 23 -35.96 -22.54 12.15
N ASN A 24 -35.98 -21.27 12.55
CA ASN A 24 -37.20 -20.44 12.68
C ASN A 24 -37.18 -19.20 11.78
N ASP A 25 -36.04 -18.88 11.18
CA ASP A 25 -35.87 -17.78 10.24
C ASP A 25 -35.82 -18.32 8.79
N SER A 26 -36.81 -17.95 7.97
CA SER A 26 -36.88 -18.36 6.56
C SER A 26 -35.86 -17.64 5.68
N THR A 27 -35.16 -16.64 6.22
CA THR A 27 -34.10 -15.93 5.52
C THR A 27 -32.77 -16.61 5.82
N SER A 28 -32.04 -17.00 4.78
CA SER A 28 -30.69 -17.55 4.93
C SER A 28 -29.85 -16.59 5.78
N ALA A 29 -29.09 -17.14 6.75
CA ALA A 29 -28.11 -16.38 7.52
C ALA A 29 -27.36 -15.40 6.61
N PRO A 30 -27.12 -14.15 7.03
CA PRO A 30 -26.38 -13.20 6.21
C PRO A 30 -24.99 -13.77 5.91
N VAL A 31 -24.78 -14.20 4.68
CA VAL A 31 -23.49 -14.65 4.18
C VAL A 31 -22.68 -13.39 3.90
N ALA A 32 -21.68 -13.14 4.73
CA ALA A 32 -20.66 -12.14 4.43
C ALA A 32 -19.83 -12.65 3.25
N THR A 33 -20.08 -12.12 2.06
CA THR A 33 -19.24 -12.37 0.89
C THR A 33 -18.08 -11.38 0.92
N ASP A 34 -16.87 -11.89 1.05
CA ASP A 34 -15.66 -11.08 0.97
C ASP A 34 -15.47 -10.56 -0.47
N VAL A 35 -15.58 -9.23 -0.63
CA VAL A 35 -15.43 -8.58 -1.94
C VAL A 35 -13.95 -8.28 -2.24
N SER A 36 -13.14 -8.08 -1.20
CA SER A 36 -11.69 -7.85 -1.30
C SER A 36 -11.01 -8.34 -0.01
N SER A 37 -10.02 -9.22 -0.15
CA SER A 37 -9.23 -9.72 0.97
C SER A 37 -8.21 -8.67 1.42
N ALA A 38 -8.20 -8.38 2.71
CA ALA A 38 -7.18 -7.53 3.32
C ALA A 38 -5.81 -8.23 3.22
N GLN A 39 -4.85 -7.59 2.56
CA GLN A 39 -3.52 -8.14 2.29
C GLN A 39 -2.47 -7.04 2.45
N ASP A 40 -1.26 -7.43 2.83
CA ASP A 40 -0.11 -6.53 2.91
C ASP A 40 0.49 -6.32 1.51
N ALA A 41 1.08 -5.14 1.30
CA ALA A 41 1.89 -4.85 0.12
C ALA A 41 3.23 -5.58 0.24
N ILE A 42 3.62 -6.28 -0.82
CA ILE A 42 4.88 -7.03 -0.90
C ILE A 42 5.67 -6.55 -2.10
N ILE A 43 6.94 -6.21 -1.88
CA ILE A 43 7.85 -5.74 -2.92
C ILE A 43 9.13 -6.56 -2.86
N HIS A 44 9.65 -6.93 -4.03
CA HIS A 44 10.95 -7.58 -4.16
C HIS A 44 11.96 -6.61 -4.78
N LEU A 45 13.12 -6.43 -4.13
CA LEU A 45 14.17 -5.54 -4.63
C LEU A 45 15.13 -6.26 -5.57
N GLY A 46 15.32 -5.70 -6.77
CA GLY A 46 16.34 -6.13 -7.73
C GLY A 46 16.01 -7.35 -8.58
N SER A 47 15.18 -8.28 -8.09
CA SER A 47 14.65 -9.40 -8.88
C SER A 47 13.35 -9.95 -8.26
N ALA A 48 12.62 -10.79 -9.00
CA ALA A 48 11.42 -11.45 -8.50
C ALA A 48 11.66 -12.37 -7.28
N THR A 49 12.91 -12.76 -7.02
CA THR A 49 13.33 -13.55 -5.85
C THR A 49 14.30 -12.78 -4.94
N GLY A 50 14.38 -11.46 -5.13
CA GLY A 50 15.22 -10.58 -4.33
C GLY A 50 14.72 -10.43 -2.90
N PRO A 51 15.37 -9.58 -2.09
CA PRO A 51 14.92 -9.27 -0.74
C PRO A 51 13.46 -8.80 -0.75
N GLU A 52 12.63 -9.46 0.05
CA GLU A 52 11.22 -9.13 0.24
C GLU A 52 11.07 -8.02 1.28
N ILE A 53 10.22 -7.04 0.98
CA ILE A 53 9.81 -5.99 1.90
C ILE A 53 8.29 -5.99 1.95
N THR A 54 7.77 -6.19 3.15
CA THR A 54 6.33 -6.26 3.42
C THR A 54 5.89 -5.01 4.16
N ASN A 55 4.74 -4.44 3.79
CA ASN A 55 4.14 -3.31 4.50
C ASN A 55 2.61 -3.39 4.48
N SER A 56 1.97 -3.03 5.59
CA SER A 56 0.51 -2.91 5.67
C SER A 56 -0.07 -1.79 4.80
N SER A 57 0.76 -0.83 4.39
CA SER A 57 0.40 0.26 3.47
C SER A 57 1.08 0.10 2.12
N ASN A 58 0.45 0.65 1.08
CA ASN A 58 1.08 0.82 -0.23
C ASN A 58 2.16 1.93 -0.25
N THR A 59 2.37 2.61 0.88
CA THR A 59 3.41 3.64 1.06
C THR A 59 4.53 3.12 1.95
N PHE A 60 5.75 3.16 1.42
CA PHE A 60 6.99 2.69 2.04
C PHE A 60 7.88 3.90 2.32
N ASP A 61 7.95 4.32 3.57
CA ASP A 61 8.70 5.50 4.05
C ASP A 61 9.87 5.14 4.98
N ASP A 62 9.86 3.94 5.57
CA ASP A 62 10.90 3.47 6.50
C ASP A 62 11.95 2.55 5.86
N VAL A 63 11.86 2.31 4.55
CA VAL A 63 12.77 1.39 3.85
C VAL A 63 14.13 2.04 3.58
N ILE A 64 14.12 3.29 3.14
CA ILE A 64 15.32 4.05 2.81
C ILE A 64 15.19 5.40 3.53
N PRO A 65 16.13 5.76 4.42
CA PRO A 65 16.08 7.04 5.12
C PRO A 65 15.96 8.22 4.16
N GLY A 66 14.91 9.03 4.33
CA GLY A 66 14.65 10.20 3.51
C GLY A 66 13.94 9.95 2.18
N VAL A 67 13.48 8.71 1.92
CA VAL A 67 12.74 8.37 0.71
C VAL A 67 11.38 7.79 1.10
N THR A 68 10.34 8.29 0.45
CA THR A 68 9.00 7.73 0.52
C THR A 68 8.60 7.25 -0.87
N MET A 69 8.19 6.00 -0.98
CA MET A 69 7.73 5.38 -2.22
C MET A 69 6.28 4.97 -2.07
N THR A 70 5.44 5.30 -3.06
CA THR A 70 4.03 4.91 -3.08
C THR A 70 3.78 4.05 -4.31
N PHE A 71 3.23 2.86 -4.10
CA PHE A 71 2.94 1.90 -5.17
C PHE A 71 1.43 1.90 -5.46
N THR A 72 1.06 2.09 -6.72
CA THR A 72 -0.34 2.15 -7.15
C THR A 72 -0.78 0.93 -7.94
N GLU A 73 0.17 0.14 -8.45
CA GLU A 73 -0.07 -0.99 -9.33
C GLU A 73 1.02 -2.04 -9.16
N VAL A 74 0.68 -3.31 -9.41
CA VAL A 74 1.63 -4.43 -9.48
C VAL A 74 2.36 -4.42 -10.81
N SER A 75 3.68 -4.63 -10.79
CA SER A 75 4.47 -4.74 -12.02
C SER A 75 4.15 -6.04 -12.77
N ASP A 76 3.95 -5.95 -14.08
CA ASP A 76 3.73 -7.12 -14.92
C ASP A 76 5.00 -7.99 -15.03
N SER A 77 4.80 -9.31 -14.89
CA SER A 77 5.85 -10.27 -14.50
C SER A 77 6.92 -10.57 -15.55
N ASP A 78 6.77 -10.09 -16.79
CA ASP A 78 7.60 -10.52 -17.92
C ASP A 78 8.48 -9.43 -18.56
N SER A 79 8.29 -8.14 -18.25
CA SER A 79 9.12 -7.07 -18.87
C SER A 79 9.35 -5.82 -18.04
N ASP A 80 8.59 -5.61 -16.97
CA ASP A 80 8.49 -4.28 -16.36
C ASP A 80 9.19 -4.22 -15.00
N LEU A 81 10.48 -4.60 -15.00
CA LEU A 81 11.35 -4.30 -13.86
C LEU A 81 11.53 -2.79 -13.77
N THR A 82 10.69 -2.16 -12.96
CA THR A 82 10.73 -0.71 -12.76
C THR A 82 11.98 -0.36 -11.96
N THR A 83 12.98 0.20 -12.63
CA THR A 83 14.23 0.64 -11.99
C THR A 83 14.10 2.10 -11.59
N PHE A 84 14.10 2.36 -10.28
CA PHE A 84 14.15 3.71 -9.74
C PHE A 84 15.61 4.14 -9.54
N ASN A 85 16.04 5.15 -10.29
CA ASN A 85 17.32 5.81 -10.04
C ASN A 85 17.10 7.04 -9.17
N ILE A 86 17.67 7.01 -7.97
CA ILE A 86 17.65 8.13 -7.04
C ILE A 86 18.96 8.89 -7.22
N SER A 87 18.88 10.13 -7.69
CA SER A 87 20.03 11.03 -7.85
C SER A 87 19.81 12.33 -7.09
N GLU A 88 20.90 12.97 -6.67
CA GLU A 88 20.87 14.27 -6.00
C GLU A 88 20.31 15.35 -6.93
N ASP A 89 19.29 16.09 -6.45
CA ASP A 89 18.77 17.26 -7.14
C ASP A 89 19.56 18.53 -6.77
N SER A 90 20.58 18.81 -7.58
CA SER A 90 21.38 20.05 -7.46
C SER A 90 20.66 21.30 -8.01
N SER A 91 19.55 21.15 -8.74
CA SER A 91 18.85 22.28 -9.36
C SER A 91 18.00 23.06 -8.35
N ALA A 92 17.27 22.36 -7.49
CA ALA A 92 16.50 22.97 -6.39
C ALA A 92 17.40 23.74 -5.42
N SER A 93 18.60 23.23 -5.14
CA SER A 93 19.59 23.90 -4.27
C SER A 93 20.11 25.22 -4.88
N GLN A 94 20.31 25.26 -6.20
CA GLN A 94 20.74 26.47 -6.91
C GLN A 94 19.62 27.50 -7.04
N GLU A 95 18.39 27.06 -7.27
CA GLU A 95 17.21 27.93 -7.27
C GLU A 95 17.02 28.60 -5.91
N LYS A 96 17.10 27.84 -4.82
CA LYS A 96 17.00 28.37 -3.46
C LYS A 96 18.09 29.41 -3.15
N SER A 97 19.32 29.17 -3.61
CA SER A 97 20.45 30.09 -3.44
C SER A 97 20.23 31.41 -4.22
N THR A 98 19.70 31.30 -5.43
CA THR A 98 19.38 32.45 -6.28
C THR A 98 18.22 33.27 -5.72
N ASP A 99 17.18 32.61 -5.21
CA ASP A 99 16.04 33.23 -4.54
C ASP A 99 16.46 33.97 -3.26
N LEU A 100 17.31 33.34 -2.44
CA LEU A 100 17.86 33.96 -1.24
C LEU A 100 18.68 35.23 -1.57
N CYS A 101 19.47 35.19 -2.63
CA CYS A 101 20.30 36.33 -3.07
C CYS A 101 19.46 37.48 -3.65
N ARG A 102 18.24 37.19 -4.12
CA ARG A 102 17.30 38.18 -4.68
C ARG A 102 16.45 38.88 -3.62
N CYS A 103 16.38 38.32 -2.40
CA CYS A 103 15.69 38.90 -1.25
C CYS A 103 16.55 39.87 -0.42
N LEU A 104 17.83 40.09 -0.77
CA LEU A 104 18.77 41.01 -0.13
C LEU A 104 19.01 42.27 -0.97
#